data_AF-A0A8C7E1Y7-F1
#
_entry.id   AF-A0A8C7E1Y7-F1
#
_cell.length_a   1.000
_cell.length_b   1.000
_cell.length_c   1.000
_cell.angle_alpha   90.00
_cell.angle_beta   90.00
_cell.angle_gamma   90.00
#
_symmetry.space_group_name_H-M   'P 1'
#
loop_
_entity.id
_entity.type
_entity.pdbx_description
1 polymer ?
#
loop_
_entity_poly.entity_id
_entity_poly.type
_entity_poly.pdbx_seq_one_letter_code
_entity_poly.pdbx_strand_id
1 'polypeptide(L)'
;MAELEIGQHCGVEECKQLDFLPFVCDGCSGVFCIQHRSLSAHGCSEANLKNKNMKLDYHKSFPCTYKGCDGRELVPVLCAYCEKQFCLRHRHQSDHECEKLEIPQARMTGTRQLIKDIVDSKKEATAIKKCRGAKNPETAAKVALMKLKMHARGEKSVPQTDRIYFQVFLPKGSKTKSIPMYICSKWSIGKAIDSAACLASLKNDNNKTTAKKLRLCHTESGEALPLDQTVESWINSKELPLYNGGNVILEYLDNDIEFLADADSYL
;
A
#
# COMPACT_ATOMS: atom_id res chain seq x y z
N MET A 1 -10.15 39.10 -1.18
CA MET A 1 -10.91 37.84 -1.28
C MET A 1 -11.39 37.76 -2.71
N ALA A 2 -10.86 36.83 -3.51
CA ALA A 2 -11.31 36.66 -4.89
C ALA A 2 -12.56 35.77 -4.85
N GLU A 3 -13.73 36.35 -5.12
CA GLU A 3 -14.95 35.58 -5.34
C GLU A 3 -14.81 34.87 -6.69
N LEU A 4 -14.60 33.56 -6.67
CA LEU A 4 -14.69 32.75 -7.87
C LEU A 4 -16.17 32.48 -8.13
N GLU A 5 -16.77 33.20 -9.08
CA GLU A 5 -18.11 32.93 -9.60
C GLU A 5 -18.09 31.61 -10.41
N ILE A 6 -18.17 30.48 -9.71
CA ILE A 6 -18.20 29.15 -10.33
C ILE A 6 -19.66 28.69 -10.44
N GLY A 7 -20.10 28.43 -11.67
CA GLY A 7 -21.44 27.93 -11.99
C GLY A 7 -22.30 28.96 -12.72
N GLN A 8 -23.42 28.52 -13.30
CA GLN A 8 -24.39 29.40 -13.93
C GLN A 8 -25.79 29.13 -13.40
N HIS A 9 -26.60 30.19 -13.33
CA HIS A 9 -27.98 30.11 -12.91
C HIS A 9 -28.85 29.55 -14.03
N CYS A 10 -29.86 28.76 -13.65
CA CYS A 10 -30.88 28.32 -14.59
C CYS A 10 -31.66 29.52 -15.17
N GLY A 11 -31.83 29.53 -16.50
CA GLY A 11 -32.60 30.55 -17.23
C GLY A 11 -34.13 30.42 -17.12
N VAL A 12 -34.65 29.50 -16.31
CA VAL A 12 -36.08 29.47 -15.94
C VAL A 12 -36.30 30.46 -14.81
N GLU A 13 -37.15 31.45 -15.03
CA GLU A 13 -37.42 32.55 -14.09
C GLU A 13 -37.85 32.06 -12.70
N GLU A 14 -38.55 30.93 -12.62
CA GLU A 14 -39.06 30.36 -11.37
C GLU A 14 -38.01 29.51 -10.62
N CYS A 15 -36.93 29.10 -11.30
CA CYS A 15 -35.93 28.20 -10.70
C CYS A 15 -34.71 28.96 -10.19
N LYS A 16 -34.06 29.74 -11.08
CA LYS A 16 -32.81 30.50 -10.83
C LYS A 16 -31.77 29.73 -9.99
N GLN A 17 -31.76 28.41 -10.04
CA GLN A 17 -30.84 27.59 -9.27
C GLN A 17 -29.44 27.67 -9.88
N LEU A 18 -28.42 27.89 -9.05
CA LEU A 18 -27.01 27.77 -9.43
C LEU A 18 -26.66 26.30 -9.66
N ASP A 19 -26.19 26.00 -10.88
CA ASP A 19 -25.65 24.69 -11.23
C ASP A 19 -24.17 24.85 -11.63
N PHE A 20 -23.33 23.96 -11.12
CA PHE A 20 -21.89 23.95 -11.40
C PHE A 20 -21.59 23.26 -12.76
N LEU A 21 -22.55 22.52 -13.32
CA LEU A 21 -22.51 21.97 -14.68
C LEU A 21 -23.67 22.56 -15.49
N PRO A 22 -23.48 23.72 -16.14
CA PRO A 22 -24.53 24.33 -16.95
C PRO A 22 -24.91 23.45 -18.14
N PHE A 23 -26.21 23.16 -18.30
CA PHE A 23 -26.74 22.46 -19.47
C PHE A 23 -27.23 23.47 -20.49
N VAL A 24 -26.63 23.49 -21.68
CA VAL A 24 -27.05 24.37 -22.79
C VAL A 24 -28.06 23.62 -23.66
N CYS A 25 -29.22 24.23 -23.93
CA CYS A 25 -30.22 23.64 -24.82
C CYS A 25 -29.85 23.84 -26.31
N ASP A 26 -29.81 22.77 -27.11
CA ASP A 26 -29.54 22.83 -28.55
C ASP A 26 -30.62 23.53 -29.41
N GLY A 27 -31.77 23.86 -28.80
CA GLY A 27 -32.86 24.58 -29.45
C GLY A 27 -32.76 26.07 -29.20
N CYS A 28 -33.02 26.49 -27.96
CA CYS A 28 -33.06 27.90 -27.58
C CYS A 28 -31.71 28.47 -27.09
N SER A 29 -30.64 27.67 -27.02
CA SER A 29 -29.31 28.06 -26.52
C SER A 29 -29.30 28.59 -25.07
N GLY A 30 -30.40 28.40 -24.33
CA GLY A 30 -30.50 28.78 -22.92
C GLY A 30 -29.72 27.82 -22.02
N VAL A 31 -29.26 28.33 -20.87
CA VAL A 31 -28.55 27.57 -19.84
C VAL A 31 -29.53 27.15 -18.76
N PHE A 32 -29.55 25.87 -18.41
CA PHE A 32 -30.50 25.29 -17.47
C PHE A 32 -29.80 24.39 -16.46
N CYS A 33 -30.40 24.23 -15.28
CA CYS A 33 -29.95 23.26 -14.29
C CYS A 33 -30.40 21.84 -14.66
N ILE A 34 -29.94 20.84 -13.92
CA ILE A 34 -30.28 19.42 -14.16
C ILE A 34 -31.78 19.13 -14.28
N GLN A 35 -32.63 19.84 -13.52
CA GLN A 35 -34.09 19.66 -13.54
C GLN A 35 -34.74 20.26 -14.79
N HIS A 36 -34.14 21.31 -15.36
CA HIS A 36 -34.67 22.05 -16.51
C HIS A 36 -33.95 21.74 -17.83
N ARG A 37 -33.07 20.73 -17.85
CA ARG A 37 -32.27 20.36 -19.04
C ARG A 37 -33.10 19.87 -20.24
N SER A 38 -34.27 19.29 -20.00
CA SER A 38 -35.14 18.76 -21.06
C SER A 38 -35.98 19.85 -21.71
N LEU A 39 -36.23 19.75 -23.03
CA LEU A 39 -37.05 20.68 -23.81
C LEU A 39 -38.41 20.99 -23.18
N SER A 40 -39.04 19.96 -22.59
CA SER A 40 -40.35 20.06 -21.94
C SER A 40 -40.29 20.79 -20.59
N ALA A 41 -39.16 20.71 -19.88
CA ALA A 41 -39.04 21.22 -18.51
C ALA A 41 -38.81 22.73 -18.46
N HIS A 42 -38.12 23.31 -19.44
CA HIS A 42 -37.93 24.77 -19.54
C HIS A 42 -38.84 25.45 -20.57
N GLY A 43 -39.82 24.72 -21.14
CA GLY A 43 -40.75 25.27 -22.13
C GLY A 43 -40.05 25.78 -23.39
N CYS A 44 -39.18 24.96 -23.99
CA CYS A 44 -38.36 25.37 -25.14
C CYS A 44 -39.21 25.90 -26.31
N SER A 45 -38.87 27.08 -26.84
CA SER A 45 -39.49 27.65 -28.05
C SER A 45 -39.34 26.76 -29.28
N GLU A 46 -38.27 25.97 -29.34
CA GLU A 46 -37.91 25.09 -30.46
C GLU A 46 -38.36 23.63 -30.23
N ALA A 47 -39.22 23.37 -29.24
CA ALA A 47 -39.63 22.02 -28.81
C ALA A 47 -40.20 21.12 -29.94
N ASN A 48 -40.62 21.70 -31.07
CA ASN A 48 -41.22 20.98 -32.20
C ASN A 48 -40.28 20.71 -33.40
N LEU A 49 -39.04 21.22 -33.43
CA LEU A 49 -38.24 21.21 -34.67
C LEU A 49 -37.24 20.05 -34.83
N LYS A 50 -37.04 19.19 -33.82
CA LYS A 50 -36.01 18.14 -33.88
C LYS A 50 -36.55 16.74 -33.59
N ASN A 51 -37.57 16.33 -34.36
CA ASN A 51 -37.83 14.91 -34.64
C ASN A 51 -37.17 14.50 -35.98
N LYS A 52 -35.94 14.96 -36.22
CA LYS A 52 -35.13 14.46 -37.34
C LYS A 52 -34.27 13.33 -36.80
N ASN A 53 -34.72 12.11 -37.06
CA ASN A 53 -33.92 10.90 -37.23
C ASN A 53 -32.49 11.04 -36.69
N MET A 54 -32.28 10.74 -35.41
CA MET A 54 -30.98 10.21 -35.01
C MET A 54 -30.81 8.96 -35.84
N LYS A 55 -30.11 9.06 -36.99
CA LYS A 55 -29.45 7.92 -37.59
C LYS A 55 -28.66 7.32 -36.43
N LEU A 56 -29.13 6.18 -35.92
CA LEU A 56 -28.40 5.38 -34.96
C LEU A 56 -27.03 5.22 -35.61
N ASP A 57 -26.03 5.96 -35.11
CA ASP A 57 -24.67 5.80 -35.57
C ASP A 57 -24.41 4.30 -35.39
N TYR A 58 -24.22 3.60 -36.50
CA TYR A 58 -23.96 2.18 -36.48
C TYR A 58 -22.60 2.07 -35.81
N HIS A 59 -22.61 2.03 -34.47
CA HIS A 59 -21.41 2.06 -33.68
C HIS A 59 -20.61 0.85 -34.10
N LYS A 60 -19.57 1.11 -34.89
CA LYS A 60 -18.74 0.08 -35.48
C LYS A 60 -18.06 -0.62 -34.32
N SER A 61 -18.55 -1.82 -33.99
CA SER A 61 -17.97 -2.61 -32.91
C SER A 61 -16.72 -3.32 -33.41
N PHE A 62 -15.69 -3.28 -32.58
CA PHE A 62 -14.35 -3.75 -32.85
C PHE A 62 -14.11 -5.04 -32.04
N PRO A 63 -14.13 -6.22 -32.69
CA PRO A 63 -13.97 -7.49 -31.97
C PRO A 63 -12.53 -7.72 -31.51
N CYS A 64 -12.40 -8.46 -30.41
CA CYS A 64 -11.13 -8.90 -29.87
C CYS A 64 -10.53 -10.03 -30.71
N THR A 65 -9.23 -9.95 -31.00
CA THR A 65 -8.49 -10.97 -31.76
C THR A 65 -7.97 -12.12 -30.87
N TYR A 66 -8.11 -11.99 -29.55
CA TYR A 66 -7.57 -12.99 -28.61
C TYR A 66 -8.37 -14.30 -28.62
N LYS A 67 -7.68 -15.43 -28.45
CA LYS A 67 -8.28 -16.78 -28.54
C LYS A 67 -9.31 -16.97 -27.42
N GLY A 68 -10.57 -17.26 -27.80
CA GLY A 68 -11.65 -17.50 -26.85
C GLY A 68 -12.26 -16.24 -26.21
N CYS A 69 -12.04 -15.06 -26.78
CA CYS A 69 -12.68 -13.83 -26.32
C CYS A 69 -13.72 -13.31 -27.33
N ASP A 70 -14.98 -13.25 -26.91
CA ASP A 70 -16.08 -12.65 -27.69
C ASP A 70 -16.29 -11.15 -27.42
N GLY A 71 -15.31 -10.50 -26.77
CA GLY A 71 -15.38 -9.09 -26.40
C GLY A 71 -15.37 -8.18 -27.63
N ARG A 72 -16.21 -7.15 -27.63
CA ARG A 72 -16.27 -6.12 -28.67
C ARG A 72 -16.23 -4.74 -28.03
N GLU A 73 -15.47 -3.83 -28.62
CA GLU A 73 -15.31 -2.47 -28.13
C GLU A 73 -15.88 -1.47 -29.12
N LEU A 74 -16.38 -0.32 -28.66
CA LEU A 74 -16.86 0.75 -29.54
C LEU A 74 -15.72 1.63 -30.07
N VAL A 75 -14.53 1.46 -29.49
CA VAL A 75 -13.31 2.20 -29.81
C VAL A 75 -12.24 1.20 -30.28
N PRO A 76 -11.46 1.52 -31.32
CA PRO A 76 -10.36 0.66 -31.74
C PRO A 76 -9.27 0.62 -30.66
N VAL A 77 -8.99 -0.56 -30.13
CA VAL A 77 -7.93 -0.80 -29.15
C VAL A 77 -6.85 -1.66 -29.81
N LEU A 78 -5.85 -1.00 -30.40
CA LEU A 78 -4.73 -1.65 -31.07
C LEU A 78 -3.55 -1.81 -30.12
N CYS A 79 -2.91 -2.98 -30.16
CA CYS A 79 -1.62 -3.17 -29.49
C CYS A 79 -0.52 -2.47 -30.28
N ALA A 80 0.29 -1.63 -29.63
CA ALA A 80 1.40 -0.90 -30.28
C ALA A 80 2.51 -1.82 -30.83
N TYR A 81 2.51 -3.10 -30.45
CA TYR A 81 3.57 -4.04 -30.81
C TYR A 81 3.13 -5.00 -31.92
N CYS A 82 2.00 -5.69 -31.74
CA CYS A 82 1.49 -6.65 -32.73
C CYS A 82 0.44 -6.05 -33.67
N GLU A 83 0.03 -4.79 -33.48
CA GLU A 83 -0.93 -4.05 -34.32
C GLU A 83 -2.31 -4.71 -34.46
N LYS A 84 -2.59 -5.73 -33.65
CA LYS A 84 -3.88 -6.43 -33.60
C LYS A 84 -4.85 -5.72 -32.66
N GLN A 85 -6.14 -5.90 -32.92
CA GLN A 85 -7.22 -5.31 -32.15
C GLN A 85 -7.70 -6.22 -31.02
N PHE A 86 -7.87 -5.63 -29.83
CA PHE A 86 -8.31 -6.33 -28.63
C PHE A 86 -9.47 -5.59 -27.96
N CYS A 87 -10.09 -6.19 -26.95
CA CYS A 87 -11.03 -5.50 -26.07
C CYS A 87 -10.26 -4.85 -24.90
N LEU A 88 -10.91 -4.00 -24.11
CA LEU A 88 -10.27 -3.37 -22.94
C LEU A 88 -9.69 -4.37 -21.92
N ARG A 89 -10.26 -5.59 -21.84
CA ARG A 89 -9.75 -6.66 -20.96
C ARG A 89 -8.45 -7.29 -21.46
N HIS A 90 -8.20 -7.29 -22.76
CA HIS A 90 -7.02 -7.88 -23.39
C HIS A 90 -6.12 -6.81 -24.03
N ARG A 91 -6.20 -5.56 -23.56
CA ARG A 91 -5.45 -4.44 -24.11
C ARG A 91 -3.94 -4.55 -23.84
N HIS A 92 -3.54 -5.11 -22.70
CA HIS A 92 -2.12 -5.24 -22.37
C HIS A 92 -1.51 -6.46 -23.03
N GLN A 93 -0.21 -6.37 -23.27
CA GLN A 93 0.55 -7.40 -23.98
C GLN A 93 0.47 -8.78 -23.31
N SER A 94 0.52 -8.83 -21.96
CA SER A 94 0.44 -10.07 -21.18
C SER A 94 -0.92 -10.74 -21.25
N ASP A 95 -1.99 -9.94 -21.42
CA ASP A 95 -3.37 -10.42 -21.42
C ASP A 95 -3.77 -11.05 -22.77
N HIS A 96 -3.08 -10.70 -23.86
CA HIS A 96 -3.34 -11.26 -25.19
C HIS A 96 -2.19 -12.10 -25.76
N GLU A 97 -1.25 -12.50 -24.92
CA GLU A 97 -0.07 -13.30 -25.31
C GLU A 97 0.62 -12.73 -26.56
N CYS A 98 0.99 -11.45 -26.48
CA CYS A 98 1.52 -10.69 -27.62
C CYS A 98 2.75 -11.37 -28.24
N GLU A 99 2.75 -11.53 -29.57
CA GLU A 99 3.84 -12.17 -30.33
C GLU A 99 5.19 -11.45 -30.18
N LYS A 100 5.16 -10.14 -29.89
CA LYS A 100 6.37 -9.33 -29.69
C LYS A 100 6.74 -9.13 -28.22
N LEU A 101 6.08 -9.81 -27.28
CA LEU A 101 6.59 -9.90 -25.93
C LEU A 101 7.82 -10.79 -25.92
N GLU A 102 8.98 -10.17 -25.75
CA GLU A 102 10.14 -10.85 -25.19
C GLU A 102 9.80 -11.22 -23.75
N ILE A 103 9.14 -12.36 -23.56
CA ILE A 103 9.02 -12.97 -22.24
C ILE A 103 10.46 -13.14 -21.75
N PRO A 104 10.87 -12.51 -20.63
CA PRO A 104 12.18 -12.76 -20.06
C PRO A 104 12.31 -14.27 -19.91
N GLN A 105 13.23 -14.89 -20.66
CA GLN A 105 13.38 -16.34 -20.68
C GLN A 105 13.34 -16.84 -19.23
N ALA A 106 12.40 -17.75 -18.95
CA ALA A 106 12.30 -18.39 -17.66
C ALA A 106 13.67 -19.01 -17.36
N ARG A 107 14.41 -18.38 -16.45
CA ARG A 107 15.80 -18.69 -16.13
C ARG A 107 15.90 -19.97 -15.30
N MET A 108 15.24 -21.06 -15.69
CA MET A 108 15.09 -22.24 -14.82
C MET A 108 14.95 -23.55 -15.63
N THR A 109 16.00 -23.96 -16.33
CA THR A 109 16.18 -25.37 -16.74
C THR A 109 17.35 -26.05 -16.01
N GLY A 110 18.29 -25.29 -15.44
CA GLY A 110 19.42 -25.83 -14.69
C GLY A 110 19.15 -26.15 -13.20
N THR A 111 18.09 -25.61 -12.62
CA THR A 111 17.90 -25.67 -11.14
C THR A 111 17.25 -26.97 -10.67
N ARG A 112 16.63 -27.75 -11.56
CA ARG A 112 15.91 -28.98 -11.18
C ARG A 112 16.84 -30.17 -10.89
N GLN A 113 18.00 -30.22 -11.55
CA GLN A 113 19.04 -31.22 -11.27
C GLN A 113 19.75 -30.90 -9.95
N LEU A 114 20.16 -29.64 -9.75
CA LEU A 114 20.74 -29.19 -8.48
C LEU A 114 19.82 -29.42 -7.27
N ILE A 115 18.49 -29.24 -7.41
CA ILE A 115 17.55 -29.54 -6.32
C ILE A 115 17.49 -31.03 -6.00
N LYS A 116 17.59 -31.91 -7.00
CA LYS A 116 17.66 -33.37 -6.77
C LYS A 116 18.94 -33.74 -6.02
N ASP A 117 20.10 -33.26 -6.49
CA ASP A 117 21.39 -33.53 -5.84
C ASP A 117 21.44 -33.02 -4.38
N ILE A 118 20.79 -31.89 -4.09
CA ILE A 118 20.69 -31.34 -2.71
C ILE A 118 19.76 -32.17 -1.82
N VAL A 119 18.67 -32.73 -2.36
CA VAL A 119 17.72 -33.56 -1.62
C VAL A 119 18.30 -34.95 -1.35
N ASP A 120 19.00 -35.54 -2.31
CA ASP A 120 19.69 -36.82 -2.15
C ASP A 120 20.88 -36.69 -1.17
N SER A 121 21.63 -35.58 -1.22
CA SER A 121 22.71 -35.29 -0.26
C SER A 121 22.24 -35.06 1.19
N LYS A 122 20.95 -34.80 1.41
CA LYS A 122 20.37 -34.62 2.75
C LYS A 122 19.92 -35.92 3.42
N LYS A 123 19.82 -37.03 2.68
CA LYS A 123 19.36 -38.32 3.23
C LYS A 123 20.46 -39.11 3.96
N GLU A 124 21.74 -38.82 3.73
CA GLU A 124 22.85 -39.60 4.33
C GLU A 124 23.72 -38.83 5.34
N ALA A 125 23.49 -37.54 5.59
CA ALA A 125 24.26 -36.77 6.57
C ALA A 125 23.52 -36.59 7.90
N THR A 126 23.43 -37.66 8.69
CA THR A 126 23.42 -37.52 10.15
C THR A 126 24.70 -36.82 10.60
N ALA A 127 24.56 -35.82 11.48
CA ALA A 127 25.60 -34.98 12.10
C ALA A 127 26.11 -33.78 11.27
N ILE A 128 25.34 -32.67 11.26
CA ILE A 128 25.82 -31.37 10.74
C ILE A 128 26.61 -30.64 11.83
N LYS A 129 27.95 -30.68 11.73
CA LYS A 129 28.81 -29.60 12.21
C LYS A 129 28.45 -28.32 11.43
N LYS A 130 28.09 -27.25 12.13
CA LYS A 130 27.74 -25.95 11.53
C LYS A 130 28.89 -25.42 10.65
N CYS A 131 28.72 -25.44 9.33
CA CYS A 131 29.58 -24.69 8.41
C CYS A 131 29.38 -23.19 8.66
N ARG A 132 30.33 -22.57 9.36
CA ARG A 132 30.47 -21.12 9.48
C ARG A 132 31.13 -20.61 8.19
N GLY A 133 30.34 -20.46 7.12
CA GLY A 133 30.77 -19.64 6.00
C GLY A 133 30.93 -18.20 6.48
N ALA A 134 32.07 -17.58 6.20
CA ALA A 134 32.31 -16.17 6.48
C ALA A 134 31.21 -15.34 5.80
N LYS A 135 30.24 -14.90 6.60
CA LYS A 135 29.12 -14.10 6.13
C LYS A 135 29.69 -12.72 5.87
N ASN A 136 29.78 -12.30 4.61
CA ASN A 136 29.94 -10.88 4.34
C ASN A 136 28.80 -10.16 5.08
N PRO A 137 29.10 -9.32 6.10
CA PRO A 137 28.09 -8.75 6.99
C PRO A 137 27.06 -7.93 6.21
N GLU A 138 27.45 -7.35 5.08
CA GLU A 138 26.57 -6.56 4.21
C GLU A 138 25.48 -7.40 3.55
N THR A 139 25.83 -8.59 3.07
CA THR A 139 24.83 -9.51 2.48
C THR A 139 23.97 -10.17 3.55
N ALA A 140 24.53 -10.46 4.72
CA ALA A 140 23.77 -10.96 5.87
C ALA A 140 22.75 -9.92 6.39
N ALA A 141 23.14 -8.64 6.46
CA ALA A 141 22.27 -7.54 6.88
C ALA A 141 21.13 -7.30 5.88
N LYS A 142 21.42 -7.32 4.56
CA LYS A 142 20.39 -7.21 3.52
C LYS A 142 19.39 -8.37 3.55
N VAL A 143 19.88 -9.59 3.76
CA VAL A 143 19.02 -10.78 3.88
C VAL A 143 18.18 -10.76 5.17
N ALA A 144 18.74 -10.26 6.28
CA ALA A 144 17.99 -10.07 7.52
C ALA A 144 16.87 -9.05 7.33
N LEU A 145 17.16 -7.91 6.70
CA LEU A 145 16.18 -6.89 6.33
C LEU A 145 15.07 -7.44 5.43
N MET A 146 15.40 -8.23 4.41
CA MET A 146 14.40 -8.85 3.53
C MET A 146 13.49 -9.82 4.29
N LYS A 147 14.05 -10.68 5.14
CA LYS A 147 13.27 -11.61 5.97
C LYS A 147 12.36 -10.88 6.94
N LEU A 148 12.84 -9.78 7.51
CA LEU A 148 12.11 -8.94 8.44
C LEU A 148 10.97 -8.23 7.73
N LYS A 149 11.20 -7.63 6.56
CA LYS A 149 10.14 -7.03 5.71
C LYS A 149 9.08 -8.03 5.27
N MET A 150 9.44 -9.29 5.04
CA MET A 150 8.50 -10.33 4.60
C MET A 150 7.54 -10.78 5.71
N HIS A 151 8.00 -10.79 6.96
CA HIS A 151 7.20 -11.26 8.11
C HIS A 151 6.65 -10.11 8.97
N ALA A 152 7.08 -8.87 8.70
CA ALA A 152 6.72 -7.72 9.51
C ALA A 152 5.22 -7.46 9.48
N ARG A 153 4.62 -7.37 10.67
CA ARG A 153 3.20 -7.02 10.85
C ARG A 153 3.09 -5.57 11.32
N GLY A 154 2.11 -4.85 10.80
CA GLY A 154 1.91 -3.44 11.10
C GLY A 154 0.56 -2.96 10.61
N GLU A 155 0.26 -1.68 10.81
CA GLU A 155 -0.99 -1.09 10.33
C GLU A 155 -0.96 -0.88 8.81
N LYS A 156 -2.10 -1.12 8.15
CA LYS A 156 -2.23 -0.93 6.69
C LYS A 156 -2.23 0.55 6.27
N SER A 157 -2.47 1.46 7.22
CA SER A 157 -2.55 2.91 7.04
C SER A 157 -1.20 3.56 6.73
N VAL A 158 -0.07 2.91 7.05
CA VAL A 158 1.26 3.49 6.87
C VAL A 158 1.76 3.28 5.43
N PRO A 159 2.10 4.34 4.68
CA PRO A 159 2.64 4.22 3.33
C PRO A 159 4.03 3.58 3.33
N GLN A 160 4.39 2.85 2.27
CA GLN A 160 5.65 2.09 2.20
C GLN A 160 6.92 2.94 2.36
N THR A 161 6.86 4.23 1.99
CA THR A 161 7.96 5.19 2.12
C THR A 161 8.32 5.49 3.57
N ASP A 162 7.31 5.48 4.45
CA ASP A 162 7.45 5.90 5.83
C ASP A 162 7.57 4.68 6.77
N ARG A 163 7.58 3.45 6.22
CA ARG A 163 7.71 2.21 7.00
C ARG A 163 9.16 1.98 7.41
N ILE A 164 9.39 2.05 8.71
CA ILE A 164 10.60 1.54 9.33
C ILE A 164 10.29 0.21 9.97
N TYR A 165 11.21 -0.73 9.81
CA TYR A 165 11.04 -2.09 10.27
C TYR A 165 11.92 -2.36 11.49
N PHE A 166 11.36 -3.00 12.52
CA PHE A 166 12.08 -3.36 13.74
C PHE A 166 11.75 -4.79 14.16
N GLN A 167 12.72 -5.47 14.75
CA GLN A 167 12.51 -6.73 15.46
C GLN A 167 12.15 -6.40 16.91
N VAL A 168 10.88 -6.55 17.27
CA VAL A 168 10.37 -6.19 18.60
C VAL A 168 10.42 -7.42 19.52
N PHE A 169 11.22 -7.37 20.57
CA PHE A 169 11.28 -8.40 21.61
C PHE A 169 10.21 -8.13 22.67
N LEU A 170 9.47 -9.17 23.06
CA LEU A 170 8.34 -9.06 23.98
C LEU A 170 8.77 -9.40 25.41
N PRO A 171 8.06 -8.91 26.45
CA PRO A 171 8.46 -9.14 27.84
C PRO A 171 8.32 -10.63 28.22
N LYS A 172 9.09 -11.08 29.23
CA LYS A 172 9.31 -12.47 29.70
C LYS A 172 8.05 -13.29 30.10
N GLY A 173 6.84 -12.85 29.79
CA GLY A 173 5.57 -13.58 29.94
C GLY A 173 4.82 -13.89 28.63
N SER A 174 5.37 -13.52 27.47
CA SER A 174 4.68 -13.62 26.17
C SER A 174 4.96 -14.94 25.44
N LYS A 175 4.01 -15.41 24.61
CA LYS A 175 4.10 -16.69 23.86
C LYS A 175 5.22 -16.73 22.81
N THR A 176 5.70 -15.58 22.36
CA THR A 176 6.71 -15.44 21.31
C THR A 176 7.80 -14.48 21.77
N LYS A 177 9.07 -14.86 21.58
CA LYS A 177 10.24 -14.09 22.06
C LYS A 177 10.44 -12.78 21.29
N SER A 178 10.13 -12.78 19.99
CA SER A 178 10.28 -11.61 19.13
C SER A 178 9.29 -11.64 17.97
N ILE A 179 8.72 -10.49 17.63
CA ILE A 179 7.84 -10.31 16.47
C ILE A 179 8.44 -9.22 15.58
N PRO A 180 8.64 -9.47 14.28
CA PRO A 180 9.02 -8.42 13.33
C PRO A 180 7.81 -7.51 13.09
N MET A 181 8.03 -6.20 13.19
CA MET A 181 6.96 -5.21 13.08
C MET A 181 7.43 -4.02 12.25
N TYR A 182 6.47 -3.30 11.65
CA TYR A 182 6.78 -2.05 10.97
C TYR A 182 5.95 -0.90 11.55
N ILE A 183 6.59 0.25 11.70
CA ILE A 183 6.01 1.48 12.26
C ILE A 183 6.28 2.66 11.31
N CYS A 184 5.52 3.74 11.46
CA CYS A 184 5.72 4.95 10.68
C CYS A 184 6.84 5.81 11.28
N SER A 185 7.71 6.37 10.43
CA SER A 185 8.78 7.30 10.85
C SER A 185 8.27 8.54 11.55
N LYS A 186 7.10 9.03 11.14
CA LYS A 186 6.47 10.25 11.67
C LYS A 186 5.72 10.04 12.98
N TRP A 187 5.61 8.81 13.48
CA TRP A 187 4.88 8.55 14.72
C TRP A 187 5.71 8.91 15.95
N SER A 188 5.01 9.31 17.01
CA SER A 188 5.58 9.35 18.35
C SER A 188 5.84 7.93 18.86
N ILE A 189 6.82 7.78 19.76
CA ILE A 189 7.12 6.51 20.40
C ILE A 189 5.92 5.97 21.16
N GLY A 190 5.12 6.83 21.81
CA GLY A 190 3.85 6.42 22.41
C GLY A 190 2.92 5.73 21.42
N LYS A 191 2.68 6.34 20.26
CA LYS A 191 1.83 5.74 19.20
C LYS A 191 2.43 4.46 18.62
N ALA A 192 3.76 4.39 18.52
CA ALA A 192 4.45 3.17 18.11
C ALA A 192 4.27 2.04 19.13
N ILE A 193 4.33 2.33 20.43
CA ILE A 193 4.07 1.39 21.52
C ILE A 193 2.62 0.93 21.51
N ASP A 194 1.65 1.83 21.30
CA ASP A 194 0.23 1.46 21.20
C ASP A 194 -0.02 0.50 20.05
N SER A 195 0.54 0.81 18.87
CA SER A 195 0.44 -0.07 17.71
C SER A 195 1.14 -1.41 17.96
N ALA A 196 2.32 -1.39 18.58
CA ALA A 196 3.06 -2.60 18.92
C ALA A 196 2.32 -3.46 19.95
N ALA A 197 1.72 -2.85 20.97
CA ALA A 197 0.92 -3.52 21.98
C ALA A 197 -0.33 -4.17 21.39
N CYS A 198 -1.07 -3.47 20.52
CA CYS A 198 -2.21 -4.04 19.80
C CYS A 198 -1.83 -5.27 18.99
N LEU A 199 -0.73 -5.20 18.25
CA LEU A 199 -0.23 -6.30 17.41
C LEU A 199 0.33 -7.47 18.23
N ALA A 200 0.96 -7.17 19.37
CA ALA A 200 1.44 -8.16 20.34
C ALA A 200 0.32 -8.69 21.27
N SER A 201 -0.89 -8.12 21.17
CA SER A 201 -2.00 -8.36 22.12
C SER A 201 -1.59 -8.14 23.59
N LEU A 202 -0.71 -7.17 23.83
CA LEU A 202 -0.28 -6.74 25.16
C LEU A 202 -1.23 -5.65 25.68
N LYS A 203 -1.48 -5.66 27.00
CA LYS A 203 -2.29 -4.62 27.64
C LYS A 203 -1.42 -3.38 27.86
N ASN A 204 -1.71 -2.31 27.13
CA ASN A 204 -1.10 -1.01 27.35
C ASN A 204 -2.04 -0.13 28.19
N ASP A 205 -1.83 -0.13 29.51
CA ASP A 205 -2.55 0.74 30.45
C ASP A 205 -1.69 1.97 30.83
N ASN A 206 -0.88 2.51 29.91
CA ASN A 206 -0.02 3.68 30.16
C ASN A 206 -0.78 4.95 30.57
N ASN A 207 -2.09 5.01 30.31
CA ASN A 207 -2.97 6.10 30.74
C ASN A 207 -3.46 5.96 32.19
N LYS A 208 -3.24 4.80 32.83
CA LYS A 208 -3.55 4.57 34.25
C LYS A 208 -2.27 4.70 35.07
N THR A 209 -2.35 5.30 36.26
CA THR A 209 -1.27 5.39 37.26
C THR A 209 -0.93 4.05 37.92
N THR A 210 -1.07 2.94 37.19
CA THR A 210 -0.60 1.63 37.63
C THR A 210 0.92 1.56 37.53
N ALA A 211 1.55 0.86 38.49
CA ALA A 211 2.99 0.92 38.76
C ALA A 211 3.89 0.63 37.55
N LYS A 212 3.45 -0.19 36.60
CA LYS A 212 4.24 -0.63 35.43
C LYS A 212 3.71 -0.04 34.12
N LYS A 213 4.55 0.74 33.45
CA LYS A 213 4.29 1.31 32.11
C LYS A 213 5.01 0.51 31.03
N LEU A 214 4.35 0.31 29.91
CA LEU A 214 4.94 -0.30 28.72
C LEU A 214 5.86 0.72 28.07
N ARG A 215 7.17 0.43 28.06
CA ARG A 215 8.20 1.28 27.45
C ARG A 215 8.92 0.51 26.34
N LEU A 216 9.37 1.25 25.33
CA LEU A 216 10.21 0.74 24.24
C LEU A 216 11.67 1.02 24.60
N CYS A 217 12.50 0.00 24.70
CA CYS A 217 13.91 0.08 25.05
C CYS A 217 14.78 -0.28 23.85
N HIS A 218 15.93 0.37 23.75
CA HIS A 218 16.95 0.01 22.77
C HIS A 218 17.75 -1.21 23.22
N THR A 219 18.07 -2.15 22.31
CA THR A 219 18.80 -3.38 22.66
C THR A 219 20.24 -3.16 23.11
N GLU A 220 20.97 -2.20 22.52
CA GLU A 220 22.41 -2.04 22.83
C GLU A 220 22.65 -1.11 24.02
N SER A 221 21.77 -0.13 24.25
CA SER A 221 21.91 0.80 25.36
C SER A 221 21.05 0.44 26.57
N GLY A 222 20.03 -0.42 26.41
CA GLY A 222 19.07 -0.72 27.49
C GLY A 222 18.21 0.48 27.89
N GLU A 223 18.36 1.63 27.22
CA GLU A 223 17.67 2.87 27.56
C GLU A 223 16.24 2.87 27.04
N ALA A 224 15.31 3.28 27.91
CA ALA A 224 13.90 3.45 27.56
C ALA A 224 13.70 4.74 26.77
N LEU A 225 13.14 4.61 25.57
CA LEU A 225 12.87 5.72 24.68
C LEU A 225 11.70 6.57 25.22
N PRO A 226 11.84 7.91 25.27
CA PRO A 226 10.84 8.81 25.78
C PRO A 226 9.62 8.87 24.84
N LEU A 227 8.43 8.81 25.43
CA LEU A 227 7.15 8.70 24.70
C LEU A 227 6.85 9.90 23.77
N ASP A 228 7.37 11.08 24.13
CA ASP A 228 7.13 12.36 23.45
C ASP A 228 7.97 12.54 22.17
N GLN A 229 9.02 11.74 21.97
CA GLN A 229 9.87 11.86 20.79
C GLN A 229 9.32 11.05 19.60
N THR A 230 9.68 11.47 18.39
CA THR A 230 9.35 10.76 17.16
C THR A 230 10.39 9.70 16.82
N VAL A 231 9.95 8.63 16.13
CA VAL A 231 10.84 7.55 15.69
C VAL A 231 11.94 8.08 14.77
N GLU A 232 11.61 9.03 13.89
CA GLU A 232 12.58 9.68 12.99
C GLU A 232 13.69 10.45 13.74
N SER A 233 13.34 11.11 14.85
CA SER A 233 14.34 11.81 15.67
C SER A 233 15.40 10.84 16.19
N TRP A 234 14.98 9.66 16.65
CA TRP A 234 15.86 8.61 17.15
C TRP A 234 16.69 7.92 16.08
N ILE A 235 16.23 7.91 14.82
CA ILE A 235 17.04 7.42 13.69
C ILE A 235 18.15 8.41 13.34
N ASN A 236 17.89 9.70 13.51
CA ASN A 236 18.82 10.78 13.16
C ASN A 236 19.73 11.21 14.33
N SER A 237 19.49 10.71 15.55
CA SER A 237 20.32 10.98 16.74
C SER A 237 21.74 10.45 16.56
N LYS A 238 22.75 11.28 16.87
CA LYS A 238 24.18 10.97 16.66
C LYS A 238 24.80 10.03 17.68
N GLU A 239 24.20 9.87 18.86
CA GLU A 239 24.81 9.11 19.95
C GLU A 239 24.33 7.65 20.00
N LEU A 240 23.09 7.35 19.60
CA LEU A 240 22.50 5.99 19.55
C LEU A 240 21.41 5.89 18.45
N PRO A 241 21.78 5.84 17.16
CA PRO A 241 20.79 5.83 16.07
C PRO A 241 20.06 4.49 15.99
N LEU A 242 18.73 4.54 16.00
CA LEU A 242 17.91 3.40 15.57
C LEU A 242 18.14 3.20 14.06
N TYR A 243 18.47 1.97 13.65
CA TYR A 243 18.58 1.63 12.23
C TYR A 243 17.35 0.86 11.76
N ASN A 244 16.97 1.05 10.50
CA ASN A 244 15.95 0.24 9.86
C ASN A 244 16.44 -1.22 9.81
N GLY A 245 15.67 -2.14 10.39
CA GLY A 245 16.06 -3.52 10.64
C GLY A 245 16.72 -3.76 12.00
N GLY A 246 16.70 -2.77 12.88
CA GLY A 246 17.22 -2.88 14.25
C GLY A 246 16.32 -3.64 15.20
N ASN A 247 16.88 -3.95 16.35
CA ASN A 247 16.19 -4.65 17.43
C ASN A 247 15.71 -3.63 18.46
N VAL A 248 14.50 -3.83 18.97
CA VAL A 248 13.93 -3.03 20.07
C VAL A 248 13.26 -3.96 21.06
N ILE A 249 13.34 -3.65 22.35
CA ILE A 249 12.73 -4.44 23.41
C ILE A 249 11.49 -3.70 23.89
N LEU A 250 10.39 -4.41 24.05
CA LEU A 250 9.16 -3.90 24.64
C LEU A 250 9.03 -4.52 26.04
N GLU A 251 9.11 -3.71 27.09
CA GLU A 251 9.03 -4.20 28.47
C GLU A 251 8.19 -3.30 29.38
N TYR A 252 7.61 -3.92 30.41
CA TYR A 252 6.89 -3.25 31.48
C TYR A 252 7.89 -2.77 32.53
N LEU A 253 8.21 -1.48 32.50
CA LEU A 253 9.11 -0.82 33.44
C LEU A 253 8.31 -0.04 34.49
N ASP A 254 8.81 -0.04 35.74
CA ASP A 254 8.28 0.82 36.78
C ASP A 254 8.57 2.31 36.47
N ASN A 255 7.77 3.23 37.02
CA ASN A 255 7.86 4.67 36.67
C ASN A 255 9.27 5.26 36.84
N ASP A 256 10.04 4.77 37.81
CA ASP A 256 11.36 5.26 38.21
C ASP A 256 12.53 4.56 37.49
N ILE A 257 12.26 3.57 36.63
CA ILE A 257 13.31 2.79 35.96
C ILE A 257 13.29 3.12 34.46
N GLU A 258 14.29 3.90 34.03
CA GLU A 258 14.52 4.26 32.62
C GLU A 258 15.53 3.34 31.93
N PHE A 259 16.05 2.36 32.65
CA PHE A 259 17.13 1.50 32.20
C PHE A 259 16.80 0.02 32.42
N LEU A 260 16.88 -0.77 31.36
CA LEU A 260 16.77 -2.21 31.42
C LEU A 260 18.15 -2.81 31.68
N ALA A 261 18.42 -3.24 32.91
CA ALA A 261 19.72 -3.79 33.30
C ALA A 261 20.09 -5.13 32.62
N ASP A 262 19.15 -5.77 31.92
CA ASP A 262 19.25 -7.16 31.45
C ASP A 262 18.89 -7.29 29.95
N ALA A 263 19.27 -6.30 29.13
CA ALA A 263 19.02 -6.30 27.68
C ALA A 263 19.64 -7.52 26.97
N ASP A 264 20.73 -8.07 27.52
CA ASP A 264 21.42 -9.27 27.01
C ASP A 264 20.59 -10.55 27.16
N SER A 265 19.63 -10.59 28.10
CA SER A 265 18.77 -11.77 28.31
C SER A 265 17.70 -11.98 27.22
N TYR A 266 17.54 -11.00 26.33
CA TYR A 266 16.59 -11.01 25.22
C TYR A 266 17.24 -11.38 23.87
N LEU A 267 18.57 -11.43 23.80
CA LEU A 267 19.37 -11.77 22.61
C LEU A 267 19.53 -13.28 22.37
#